data_AF-A0AAV5TYT4-F1
#
_entry.id   AF-A0AAV5TYT4-F1
#
_cell.length_a   1.000
_cell.length_b   1.000
_cell.length_c   1.000
_cell.angle_alpha   90.00
_cell.angle_beta   90.00
_cell.angle_gamma   90.00
#
_symmetry.space_group_name_H-M   'P 1'
#
loop_
_entity.id
_entity.type
_entity.pdbx_description
1 polymer ?
#
loop_
_entity_poly.entity_id
_entity_poly.type
_entity_poly.pdbx_seq_one_letter_code
_entity_poly.pdbx_strand_id
1 'polypeptide(L)' 'DEATNVVAEKCQEIQGNPIIIHNSEHQSYWASQTPSPNSPLGLRCNTGTKQWEWTDGSALDFKPPFYHS' A
#
# COMPACT_ATOMS: atom_id res chain seq x y z
N ASP A 1 10.28 -1.06 6.60
CA ASP A 1 10.38 0.40 6.75
C ASP A 1 11.24 1.09 5.69
N GLU A 2 12.47 0.69 5.40
CA GLU A 2 13.31 1.40 4.42
C GLU A 2 12.82 1.27 2.96
N ALA A 3 12.43 0.06 2.53
CA ALA A 3 11.93 -0.18 1.17
C ALA A 3 10.60 0.54 0.87
N THR A 4 9.70 0.65 1.85
CA THR A 4 8.45 1.42 1.70
C THR A 4 8.73 2.91 1.50
N ASN A 5 9.69 3.46 2.25
CA ASN A 5 10.04 4.87 2.12
C ASN A 5 10.64 5.18 0.75
N VAL A 6 11.51 4.32 0.23
CA VAL A 6 12.08 4.47 -1.13
C VAL A 6 10.98 4.46 -2.21
N VAL A 7 10.01 3.56 -2.11
CA VAL A 7 8.91 3.49 -3.08
C VAL A 7 8.00 4.72 -2.97
N ALA A 8 7.68 5.16 -1.75
CA ALA A 8 6.89 6.36 -1.53
C ALA A 8 7.58 7.60 -2.13
N GLU A 9 8.88 7.81 -1.84
CA GLU A 9 9.67 8.92 -2.38
C GLU A 9 9.69 8.91 -3.92
N LYS A 10 9.88 7.75 -4.53
CA LYS A 10 9.89 7.62 -5.99
C LYS A 10 8.54 7.92 -6.63
N CYS A 11 7.44 7.50 -6.02
CA CYS A 11 6.11 7.87 -6.49
C CYS A 11 5.84 9.38 -6.35
N GLN A 12 6.37 10.02 -5.31
CA GLN A 12 6.21 11.47 -5.11
C GLN A 12 6.94 12.31 -6.16
N GLU A 13 8.04 11.81 -6.75
CA GLU A 13 8.74 12.49 -7.87
C GLU A 13 7.81 12.77 -9.07
N ILE A 14 6.74 11.98 -9.23
CA ILE A 14 5.73 12.12 -10.28
C ILE A 14 4.36 12.56 -9.74
N GLN A 15 4.32 13.13 -8.53
CA GLN A 15 3.07 13.51 -7.85
C GLN A 15 2.08 12.34 -7.68
N GLY A 16 2.61 11.12 -7.60
CA GLY A 16 1.83 9.89 -7.45
C GLY A 16 1.94 9.31 -6.04
N ASN A 17 1.14 8.27 -5.80
CA ASN A 17 1.22 7.44 -4.62
C ASN A 17 1.55 6.00 -5.01
N PRO A 18 2.22 5.23 -4.13
CA PRO A 18 2.27 3.78 -4.27
C PRO A 18 0.86 3.17 -4.27
N ILE A 19 0.75 1.88 -4.61
CA ILE A 19 -0.54 1.19 -4.69
C ILE A 19 -1.25 1.18 -3.32
N ILE A 20 -2.47 1.73 -3.27
CA ILE A 20 -3.33 1.79 -2.08
C ILE A 20 -4.62 1.01 -2.36
N ILE A 21 -5.06 0.20 -1.39
CA ILE A 21 -6.19 -0.74 -1.55
C ILE A 21 -7.19 -0.53 -0.42
N HIS A 22 -8.40 -0.09 -0.76
CA HIS A 22 -9.48 0.15 0.21
C HIS A 22 -10.63 -0.85 0.11
N ASN A 23 -10.66 -1.66 -0.96
CA ASN A 23 -11.74 -2.59 -1.23
C ASN A 23 -11.29 -3.69 -2.19
N SER A 24 -12.17 -4.67 -2.40
CA SER A 24 -11.94 -5.79 -3.31
C SER A 24 -11.77 -5.37 -4.77
N GLU A 25 -12.42 -4.28 -5.20
CA GLU A 25 -12.29 -3.77 -6.56
C GLU A 25 -10.88 -3.23 -6.82
N HIS A 26 -10.32 -2.42 -5.91
CA HIS A 26 -8.95 -1.95 -5.98
C HIS A 26 -7.96 -3.13 -5.99
N GLN A 27 -8.19 -4.12 -5.12
CA GLN A 27 -7.38 -5.33 -5.04
C GLN A 27 -7.38 -6.09 -6.37
N SER A 28 -8.55 -6.31 -6.97
CA SER A 28 -8.70 -7.00 -8.25
C SER A 28 -8.11 -6.21 -9.41
N TYR A 29 -8.31 -4.89 -9.44
CA TYR A 29 -7.74 -4.02 -10.46
C TYR A 29 -6.21 -4.10 -10.43
N TRP A 30 -5.58 -3.82 -9.29
CA TRP A 30 -4.12 -3.83 -9.19
C TRP A 30 -3.54 -5.23 -9.42
N ALA A 31 -4.21 -6.30 -8.96
CA ALA A 31 -3.79 -7.66 -9.26
C ALA A 31 -3.74 -7.97 -10.77
N SER A 32 -4.60 -7.33 -11.58
CA SER A 32 -4.56 -7.45 -13.05
C SER A 32 -3.56 -6.55 -13.75
N GLN A 33 -3.24 -5.39 -13.15
CA GLN A 33 -2.34 -4.39 -13.77
C GLN A 33 -0.87 -4.61 -13.41
N THR A 34 -0.59 -5.24 -12.27
CA THR A 34 0.78 -5.42 -11.82
C THR A 34 1.44 -6.59 -12.56
N PRO A 35 2.64 -6.40 -13.14
CA PRO A 35 3.36 -7.46 -13.83
C PRO A 35 3.95 -8.51 -12.88
N SER A 36 3.96 -8.22 -11.57
CA SER A 36 4.55 -9.07 -10.53
C SER A 36 3.65 -9.13 -9.30
N PRO A 37 3.48 -10.32 -8.70
CA PRO A 37 2.75 -10.49 -7.43
C PRO A 37 3.46 -9.79 -6.25
N ASN A 38 4.73 -9.40 -6.41
CA ASN A 38 5.52 -8.72 -5.38
C ASN A 38 5.57 -7.20 -5.59
N SER A 39 4.55 -6.63 -6.21
CA SER A 39 4.51 -5.18 -6.43
C SER A 39 4.39 -4.44 -5.09
N PRO A 40 5.18 -3.38 -4.87
CA PRO A 40 5.18 -2.69 -3.59
C PRO A 40 3.87 -1.94 -3.36
N LEU A 41 3.30 -2.12 -2.17
CA LEU A 41 2.12 -1.41 -1.70
C LEU A 41 2.52 -0.18 -0.89
N GLY A 42 1.63 0.81 -0.83
CA GLY A 42 1.76 2.01 0.00
C GLY A 42 1.45 1.78 1.47
N LEU A 43 1.92 0.68 2.07
CA LEU A 43 1.73 0.38 3.48
C LEU A 43 2.90 0.92 4.30
N ARG A 44 2.64 1.85 5.23
CA ARG A 44 3.64 2.36 6.18
C ARG A 44 3.26 2.07 7.62
N CYS A 45 4.27 1.83 8.46
CA CYS A 45 4.08 1.70 9.90
C CYS A 45 4.15 3.09 10.54
N ASN A 46 3.05 3.54 11.16
CA ASN A 46 3.05 4.76 11.94
C ASN A 46 3.73 4.49 13.28
N THR A 47 4.92 5.04 13.49
CA THR A 47 5.72 4.79 14.69
C THR A 47 5.12 5.39 15.96
N GLY A 48 4.29 6.44 15.83
CA GLY A 48 3.59 7.08 16.95
C GLY A 48 2.39 6.27 17.43
N THR A 49 1.56 5.79 16.51
CA THR A 49 0.35 5.01 16.84
C THR A 49 0.60 3.50 16.90
N LYS A 50 1.76 3.05 16.40
CA LYS A 50 2.15 1.63 16.23
C LYS A 50 1.17 0.84 15.36
N GLN A 51 0.53 1.52 14.40
CA GLN A 51 -0.46 0.92 13.50
C GLN A 51 -0.01 1.07 12.04
N TRP A 52 -0.43 0.12 11.22
CA TRP A 52 -0.28 0.25 9.77
C TRP A 52 -1.29 1.25 9.23
N GLU A 53 -0.82 2.10 8.32
CA GLU A 53 -1.62 3.07 7.59
C GLU A 53 -1.15 3.13 6.14
N TRP A 54 -1.99 3.67 5.26
CA TRP A 54 -1.63 3.90 3.89
C TRP A 54 -0.77 5.17 3.75
N THR A 55 0.06 5.23 2.72
CA THR A 55 0.98 6.36 2.49
C THR A 55 0.27 7.69 2.21
N ASP A 56 -1.01 7.67 1.83
CA ASP A 56 -1.85 8.87 1.68
C ASP A 56 -2.40 9.40 3.03
N GLY A 57 -2.12 8.69 4.14
CA GLY A 57 -2.57 9.03 5.49
C GLY A 57 -3.91 8.41 5.89
N SER A 58 -4.54 7.63 5.02
CA SER A 58 -5.74 6.88 5.37
C SER A 58 -5.42 5.64 6.22
N ALA A 59 -6.41 5.21 7.02
CA ALA A 59 -6.24 4.04 7.89
C ALA A 59 -6.19 2.74 7.07
N LEU A 60 -5.49 1.73 7.59
CA LEU A 60 -5.57 0.37 7.03
C LEU A 60 -6.97 -0.23 7.27
N ASP A 61 -7.85 -0.09 6.29
CA ASP A 61 -9.27 -0.41 6.34
C ASP A 61 -9.65 -1.66 5.54
N PHE A 62 -8.75 -2.16 4.68
CA PHE A 62 -8.97 -3.34 3.87
C PHE A 62 -7.97 -4.45 4.19
N LYS A 63 -8.50 -5.66 4.35
CA LYS A 63 -7.72 -6.90 4.45
C LYS A 63 -8.34 -7.94 3.52
N PRO A 64 -7.59 -8.50 2.56
CA PRO A 64 -8.13 -9.53 1.69
C PRO A 64 -8.49 -10.79 2.50
N PRO A 65 -9.51 -11.56 2.07
CA PRO A 65 -10.10 -12.65 2.87
C PRO A 65 -9.13 -13.81 3.18
N PHE A 66 -8.03 -13.93 2.42
CA PHE A 66 -7.00 -14.96 2.64
C PHE A 66 -5.82 -14.48 3.52
N TYR A 67 -5.93 -13.28 4.10
CA TYR A 67 -4.93 -12.78 5.04
C TYR A 67 -5.14 -13.46 6.41
N HIS A 68 -4.42 -14.55 6.64
CA HIS A 68 -4.35 -15.18 7.97
C HIS A 68 -3.36 -14.39 8.84
N SER A 69 -3.84 -13.92 9.99
CA SER A 69 -3.06 -13.21 11.03
C SER A 69 -2.08 -14.13 11.74
#